data_AF-A0A948PFW9-F1
#
_entry.id   AF-A0A948PFW9-F1
#
_cell.length_a   1.000
_cell.length_b   1.000
_cell.length_c   1.000
_cell.angle_alpha   90.00
_cell.angle_beta   90.00
_cell.angle_gamma   90.00
#
_symmetry.space_group_name_H-M   'P 1'
#
loop_
_entity.id
_entity.type
_entity.pdbx_description
1 polymer ?
#
loop_
_entity_poly.entity_id
_entity_poly.type
_entity_poly.pdbx_seq_one_letter_code
_entity_poly.pdbx_strand_id
1 'polypeptide(L)'
;MITFIKQKIKRIASFFGLVFMIIMMPSVSFAAVTTLSEIETAVLEFLNKIPAILVALAVVFFLWSVIRFIKAGDNEDARTQGKALITYGVIAIAVMVSLWGLIGLLADTFDTKNKPAGTPPAIPSPPL
;
A
#
# COMPACT_ATOMS: atom_id res chain seq x y z
N MET A 1 -20.73 -28.33 -12.02
CA MET A 1 -20.74 -27.28 -10.96
C MET A 1 -19.36 -26.64 -10.71
N ILE A 2 -18.28 -27.42 -10.61
CA ILE A 2 -16.90 -26.93 -10.33
C ILE A 2 -16.34 -25.96 -11.40
N THR A 3 -16.78 -26.08 -12.66
CA THR A 3 -16.34 -25.22 -13.78
C THR A 3 -16.75 -23.75 -13.64
N PHE A 4 -17.95 -23.49 -13.10
CA PHE A 4 -18.48 -22.13 -12.95
C PHE A 4 -17.71 -21.30 -11.90
N ILE A 5 -17.18 -21.96 -10.86
CA ILE A 5 -16.41 -21.32 -9.79
C ILE A 5 -15.04 -20.89 -10.31
N LYS A 6 -14.36 -21.73 -11.10
CA LYS A 6 -13.07 -21.39 -11.75
C LYS A 6 -13.20 -20.19 -12.69
N GLN A 7 -14.35 -20.03 -13.36
CA GLN A 7 -14.59 -18.96 -14.32
C GLN A 7 -14.81 -17.59 -13.65
N LYS A 8 -15.45 -17.54 -12.47
CA LYS A 8 -15.58 -16.29 -11.70
C LYS A 8 -14.27 -15.85 -11.06
N ILE A 9 -13.48 -16.78 -10.52
CA ILE A 9 -12.16 -16.49 -9.93
C ILE A 9 -11.19 -15.98 -10.98
N LYS A 10 -11.16 -16.57 -12.19
CA LYS A 10 -10.29 -16.10 -13.29
C LYS A 10 -10.68 -14.70 -13.78
N ARG A 11 -11.97 -14.35 -13.79
CA ARG A 11 -12.46 -13.00 -14.15
C ARG A 11 -12.14 -11.97 -13.07
N ILE A 12 -12.32 -12.29 -11.79
CA ILE A 12 -11.96 -11.40 -10.67
C ILE A 12 -10.44 -11.18 -10.60
N ALA A 13 -9.64 -12.23 -10.76
CA ALA A 13 -8.18 -12.13 -10.84
C ALA A 13 -7.72 -11.30 -12.06
N SER A 14 -8.38 -11.43 -13.21
CA SER A 14 -8.10 -10.63 -14.41
C SER A 14 -8.48 -9.16 -14.25
N PHE A 15 -9.57 -8.86 -13.54
CA PHE A 15 -9.97 -7.48 -13.23
C PHE A 15 -9.03 -6.84 -12.20
N PHE A 16 -8.62 -7.58 -11.17
CA PHE A 16 -7.63 -7.11 -10.19
C PHE A 16 -6.25 -6.88 -10.81
N GLY A 17 -5.81 -7.75 -11.72
CA GLY A 17 -4.56 -7.58 -12.46
C GLY A 17 -4.57 -6.37 -13.40
N LEU A 18 -5.72 -6.06 -14.02
CA LEU A 18 -5.87 -4.91 -14.91
C LEU A 18 -5.89 -3.58 -14.13
N VAL A 19 -6.55 -3.56 -12.96
CA VAL A 19 -6.50 -2.42 -12.03
C VAL A 19 -5.08 -2.22 -11.48
N PHE A 20 -4.37 -3.29 -11.13
CA PHE A 20 -2.96 -3.24 -10.72
C PHE A 20 -2.05 -2.69 -11.83
N MET A 21 -2.32 -3.03 -13.09
CA MET A 21 -1.55 -2.56 -14.24
C MET A 21 -1.80 -1.07 -14.55
N ILE A 22 -3.04 -0.59 -14.41
CA ILE A 22 -3.39 0.83 -14.57
C ILE A 22 -2.78 1.68 -13.44
N ILE A 23 -2.75 1.16 -12.21
CA ILE A 23 -2.14 1.84 -11.06
C ILE A 23 -0.61 1.87 -11.16
N MET A 24 0.01 0.88 -11.81
CA MET A 24 1.47 0.82 -11.98
C MET A 24 2.00 1.65 -13.17
N MET A 25 1.18 1.99 -14.16
CA MET A 25 1.58 2.76 -15.36
C MET A 25 2.27 4.11 -15.10
N PRO A 26 2.02 4.86 -14.02
CA PRO A 26 2.70 6.14 -13.80
C PRO A 26 4.05 6.05 -13.05
N SER A 27 4.53 4.85 -12.68
CA SER A 27 5.48 4.74 -11.54
C SER A 27 6.97 4.83 -11.89
N VAL A 28 7.37 5.03 -13.15
CA VAL A 28 8.79 5.06 -13.55
C VAL A 28 9.15 6.35 -14.29
N SER A 29 9.04 7.47 -13.56
CA SER A 29 9.75 8.70 -13.93
C SER A 29 11.22 8.54 -13.52
N PHE A 30 12.10 8.19 -14.46
CA PHE A 30 13.54 8.19 -14.24
C PHE A 30 14.06 9.61 -14.42
N ALA A 31 14.07 10.40 -13.34
CA ALA A 31 14.78 11.68 -13.32
C ALA A 31 16.26 11.42 -12.96
N ALA A 32 17.17 11.95 -13.79
CA ALA A 32 18.62 11.81 -13.62
C ALA A 32 19.08 12.51 -12.34
N VAL A 33 19.72 11.76 -11.43
CA VAL A 33 20.26 12.27 -10.15
C VAL A 33 21.63 12.92 -10.38
N THR A 34 21.71 14.23 -10.18
CA THR A 34 22.89 15.09 -10.28
C THR A 34 23.13 15.96 -9.02
N THR A 35 22.17 16.07 -8.09
CA THR A 35 22.34 16.87 -6.85
C THR A 35 22.03 16.11 -5.54
N LEU A 36 22.57 16.56 -4.40
CA LEU A 36 22.31 15.96 -3.07
C LEU A 36 20.82 15.99 -2.68
N SER A 37 20.11 17.03 -3.11
CA SER A 37 18.65 17.13 -2.93
C SER A 37 17.90 16.04 -3.69
N GLU A 38 18.41 15.57 -4.83
CA GLU A 38 17.77 14.51 -5.61
C GLU A 38 18.02 13.12 -5.01
N ILE A 39 19.09 12.93 -4.24
CA ILE A 39 19.30 11.69 -3.47
C ILE A 39 18.25 11.57 -2.37
N GLU A 40 17.93 12.68 -1.68
CA GLU A 40 16.85 12.72 -0.69
C GLU A 40 15.51 12.35 -1.33
N THR A 41 15.17 12.97 -2.46
CA THR A 41 13.91 12.67 -3.17
C THR A 41 13.89 11.24 -3.69
N ALA A 42 14.99 10.73 -4.25
CA ALA A 42 15.07 9.37 -4.76
C ALA A 42 14.91 8.31 -3.64
N VAL A 43 15.51 8.55 -2.48
CA VAL A 43 15.35 7.68 -1.31
C VAL A 43 13.91 7.71 -0.81
N LEU A 44 13.31 8.90 -0.70
CA LEU A 44 11.91 9.04 -0.27
C LEU A 44 10.94 8.39 -1.26
N GLU A 45 11.15 8.54 -2.56
CA GLU A 45 10.33 7.89 -3.59
C GLU A 45 10.44 6.37 -3.53
N PHE A 46 11.64 5.83 -3.29
CA PHE A 46 11.85 4.39 -3.15
C PHE A 46 11.15 3.87 -1.88
N LEU A 47 11.33 4.55 -0.75
CA LEU A 47 10.68 4.21 0.52
C LEU A 47 9.16 4.28 0.44
N ASN A 48 8.60 5.25 -0.30
CA ASN A 48 7.15 5.40 -0.45
C ASN A 48 6.52 4.29 -1.34
N LYS A 49 7.32 3.63 -2.19
CA LYS A 49 6.86 2.49 -3.00
C LYS A 49 6.86 1.16 -2.24
N ILE A 50 7.67 1.01 -1.19
CA ILE A 50 7.77 -0.22 -0.39
C ILE A 50 6.41 -0.64 0.21
N PRO A 51 5.64 0.26 0.86
CA PRO A 51 4.31 -0.08 1.39
C PRO A 51 3.35 -0.55 0.31
N ALA A 52 3.34 0.09 -0.87
CA ALA A 52 2.45 -0.29 -1.96
C ALA A 52 2.72 -1.71 -2.47
N ILE A 53 3.99 -2.10 -2.58
CA ILE A 53 4.41 -3.44 -2.96
C ILE A 53 4.05 -4.47 -1.88
N LEU A 54 4.28 -4.14 -0.60
CA LEU A 54 3.92 -5.00 0.53
C LEU A 54 2.41 -5.25 0.60
N VAL A 55 1.58 -4.22 0.40
CA VAL A 55 0.12 -4.36 0.38
C VAL A 55 -0.32 -5.24 -0.79
N ALA A 56 0.26 -5.07 -1.98
CA ALA A 56 -0.04 -5.93 -3.12
C ALA A 56 0.28 -7.41 -2.83
N LEU A 57 1.46 -7.69 -2.25
CA LEU A 57 1.84 -9.05 -1.81
C LEU A 57 0.92 -9.59 -0.72
N ALA A 58 0.57 -8.77 0.27
CA ALA A 58 -0.33 -9.15 1.36
C ALA A 58 -1.71 -9.54 0.86
N VAL A 59 -2.27 -8.79 -0.11
CA VAL A 59 -3.55 -9.12 -0.74
C VAL A 59 -3.46 -10.47 -1.47
N VAL A 60 -2.40 -10.71 -2.25
CA VAL A 60 -2.21 -12.00 -2.94
C VAL A 60 -2.12 -13.15 -1.94
N PHE A 61 -1.34 -12.99 -0.87
CA PHE A 61 -1.21 -13.99 0.20
C PHE A 61 -2.53 -14.22 0.95
N PHE A 62 -3.30 -13.16 1.19
CA PHE A 62 -4.59 -13.24 1.85
C PHE A 62 -5.59 -14.05 1.01
N LEU A 63 -5.69 -13.77 -0.29
CA LEU A 63 -6.56 -14.55 -1.19
C LEU A 63 -6.11 -16.01 -1.28
N TRP A 64 -4.80 -16.29 -1.35
CA TRP A 64 -4.28 -17.66 -1.36
C TRP A 64 -4.61 -18.42 -0.06
N SER A 65 -4.50 -17.74 1.08
CA SER A 65 -4.79 -18.31 2.41
C SER A 65 -6.26 -18.70 2.54
N VAL A 66 -7.18 -17.84 2.10
CA VAL A 66 -8.63 -18.12 2.11
C VAL A 66 -8.98 -19.26 1.18
N ILE A 67 -8.41 -19.30 -0.04
CA ILE A 67 -8.64 -20.40 -0.99
C ILE A 67 -8.16 -21.74 -0.41
N ARG A 68 -7.01 -21.75 0.27
CA ARG A 68 -6.46 -22.96 0.91
C ARG A 68 -7.35 -23.44 2.06
N PHE A 69 -7.90 -22.53 2.85
CA PHE A 69 -8.88 -22.87 3.89
C PHE A 69 -10.18 -23.45 3.31
N ILE A 70 -10.73 -22.86 2.25
CA ILE A 70 -11.96 -23.37 1.62
C ILE A 70 -11.72 -24.75 0.98
N LYS A 71 -10.55 -24.97 0.36
CA LYS A 71 -10.17 -26.26 -0.23
C LYS A 71 -9.95 -27.37 0.80
N ALA A 72 -9.66 -27.03 2.05
CA ALA A 72 -9.47 -28.01 3.11
C ALA A 72 -10.75 -28.82 3.40
N GLY A 73 -11.93 -28.27 3.12
CA GLY A 73 -13.20 -28.99 3.18
C GLY A 73 -13.41 -29.71 4.52
N ASP A 74 -13.63 -31.03 4.46
CA ASP A 74 -13.95 -31.89 5.60
C ASP A 74 -12.74 -32.57 6.24
N ASN A 75 -11.53 -32.25 5.76
CA ASN A 75 -10.30 -32.82 6.30
C ASN A 75 -9.83 -31.99 7.51
N GLU A 76 -9.93 -32.55 8.72
CA GLU A 76 -9.64 -31.86 9.99
C GLU A 76 -8.23 -31.27 10.04
N ASP A 77 -7.22 -31.99 9.54
CA ASP A 77 -5.83 -31.52 9.52
C ASP A 77 -5.67 -30.31 8.60
N ALA A 78 -6.29 -30.36 7.42
CA ALA A 78 -6.24 -29.28 6.45
C ALA A 78 -7.04 -28.05 6.95
N ARG A 79 -8.13 -28.25 7.69
CA ARG A 79 -8.89 -27.15 8.32
C ARG A 79 -8.06 -26.46 9.39
N THR A 80 -7.35 -27.22 10.20
CA THR A 80 -6.52 -26.67 11.28
C THR A 80 -5.38 -25.83 10.71
N GLN A 81 -4.72 -26.32 9.67
CA GLN A 81 -3.70 -25.54 8.93
C GLN A 81 -4.30 -24.32 8.22
N GLY A 82 -5.47 -24.45 7.60
CA GLY A 82 -6.12 -23.33 6.92
C GLY A 82 -6.58 -22.23 7.89
N LYS A 83 -7.05 -22.59 9.09
CA LYS A 83 -7.37 -21.62 10.16
C LYS A 83 -6.11 -20.86 10.59
N ALA A 84 -5.00 -21.57 10.80
CA ALA A 84 -3.73 -20.94 11.16
C ALA A 84 -3.30 -19.93 10.09
N LEU A 85 -3.39 -20.29 8.80
CA LEU A 85 -3.07 -19.40 7.69
C LEU A 85 -3.97 -18.15 7.63
N ILE A 86 -5.27 -18.27 7.93
CA ILE A 86 -6.16 -17.11 8.04
C ILE A 86 -5.72 -16.21 9.18
N THR A 87 -5.40 -16.76 10.35
CA THR A 87 -4.92 -15.97 11.50
C THR A 87 -3.64 -15.20 11.15
N TYR A 88 -2.68 -15.85 10.50
CA TYR A 88 -1.47 -15.17 10.02
C TYR A 88 -1.77 -14.08 8.98
N GLY A 89 -2.75 -14.30 8.09
CA GLY A 89 -3.21 -13.30 7.14
C GLY A 89 -3.84 -12.07 7.81
N VAL A 90 -4.66 -12.27 8.84
CA VAL A 90 -5.28 -11.17 9.61
C VAL A 90 -4.22 -10.38 10.37
N ILE A 91 -3.26 -11.07 11.00
CA ILE A 91 -2.13 -10.43 11.70
C ILE A 91 -1.31 -9.58 10.73
N ALA A 92 -1.02 -10.09 9.52
CA ALA A 92 -0.28 -9.33 8.51
C ALA A 92 -1.00 -8.02 8.11
N ILE A 93 -2.31 -8.06 7.92
CA ILE A 93 -3.11 -6.86 7.61
C ILE A 93 -3.11 -5.89 8.80
N ALA A 94 -3.28 -6.39 10.02
CA ALA A 94 -3.29 -5.57 11.23
C ALA A 94 -1.96 -4.80 11.42
N VAL A 95 -0.82 -5.44 11.16
CA VAL A 95 0.50 -4.79 11.21
C VAL A 95 0.65 -3.72 10.14
N MET A 96 0.22 -3.99 8.90
CA MET A 96 0.29 -3.02 7.81
C MET A 96 -0.53 -1.75 8.12
N VAL A 97 -1.75 -1.92 8.62
CA VAL A 97 -2.61 -0.79 9.00
C VAL A 97 -2.06 -0.04 10.20
N SER A 98 -1.52 -0.76 11.19
CA SER A 98 -0.96 -0.15 12.40
C SER A 98 0.26 0.73 12.10
N LEU A 99 1.15 0.29 11.21
CA LEU A 99 2.30 1.09 10.78
C LEU A 99 1.85 2.36 10.05
N TRP A 100 0.87 2.27 9.15
CA TRP A 100 0.35 3.45 8.44
C TRP A 100 -0.37 4.43 9.36
N GLY A 101 -1.18 3.93 10.29
CA GLY A 101 -1.87 4.75 11.28
C GLY A 101 -0.89 5.48 12.21
N LEU A 102 0.16 4.76 12.65
CA LEU A 102 1.18 5.34 13.51
C LEU A 102 2.06 6.36 12.76
N ILE A 103 2.52 6.04 11.54
CA ILE A 103 3.29 6.97 10.70
C ILE A 103 2.47 8.23 10.43
N GLY A 104 1.18 8.09 10.10
CA GLY A 104 0.27 9.22 9.90
C GLY A 104 0.12 10.08 11.15
N LEU A 105 -0.06 9.45 12.32
CA LEU A 105 -0.16 10.16 13.59
C LEU A 105 1.13 10.92 13.93
N LEU A 106 2.30 10.30 13.72
CA LEU A 106 3.59 10.96 13.93
C LEU A 106 3.76 12.11 12.94
N ALA A 107 3.47 11.91 11.65
CA ALA A 107 3.59 12.94 10.63
C ALA A 107 2.71 14.17 10.91
N ASP A 108 1.51 13.95 11.46
CA ASP A 108 0.58 15.00 11.87
C ASP A 108 1.04 15.70 13.16
N THR A 109 1.54 14.94 14.13
CA THR A 109 2.08 15.48 15.39
C THR A 109 3.32 16.35 15.18
N PHE A 110 4.15 16.03 14.18
CA PHE A 110 5.37 16.78 13.87
C PHE A 110 5.16 17.94 12.87
N ASP A 111 3.91 18.36 12.58
CA ASP A 111 3.54 19.56 11.81
C ASP A 111 4.37 19.79 10.52
N THR A 112 4.66 18.71 9.79
CA THR A 112 5.46 18.77 8.55
C THR A 112 4.70 19.38 7.36
N LYS A 113 3.44 19.80 7.56
CA LYS A 113 2.60 20.43 6.54
C LYS A 113 2.58 21.94 6.74
N ASN A 114 3.55 22.61 6.12
CA ASN A 114 3.39 23.98 5.61
C ASN A 114 2.77 24.99 6.58
N LYS A 115 3.59 25.64 7.39
CA LYS A 115 3.32 27.05 7.68
C LYS A 115 3.63 27.82 6.39
N PRO A 116 2.65 28.43 5.69
CA PRO A 116 3.00 29.45 4.71
C PRO A 116 3.83 30.49 5.46
N ALA A 117 5.06 30.74 4.99
CA ALA A 117 5.89 31.80 5.53
C ALA A 117 5.01 33.05 5.57
N GLY A 118 4.71 33.52 6.78
CA GLY A 118 3.82 34.66 6.97
C GLY A 118 4.28 35.75 6.01
N THR A 119 3.40 36.20 5.12
CA THR A 119 3.73 37.28 4.20
C THR A 119 4.26 38.43 5.04
N PRO A 120 5.50 38.90 4.81
CA PRO A 120 6.08 39.97 5.60
C PRO A 120 5.10 41.14 5.66
N PRO A 121 4.90 41.77 6.84
CA PRO A 121 3.98 42.89 6.98
C PRO A 121 4.30 43.95 5.92
N ALA A 122 3.30 44.32 5.13
CA ALA A 122 3.46 45.36 4.12
C ALA A 122 3.84 46.67 4.83
N ILE A 123 5.03 47.19 4.52
CA ILE A 123 5.49 48.47 5.03
C ILE A 123 4.75 49.55 4.24
N PRO A 124 4.02 50.48 4.89
CA PRO A 124 3.35 51.56 4.17
C PRO A 124 4.41 52.45 3.49
N SER A 125 4.26 52.65 2.18
CA SER A 125 5.15 53.52 1.40
C SER A 125 4.89 55.00 1.73
N PRO A 126 5.93 55.84 1.86
CA PRO A 126 5.75 57.27 2.11
C PRO A 126 5.05 57.98 0.94
N PRO A 127 4.18 58.97 1.20
CA PRO A 127 3.62 59.82 0.15
C PRO A 127 4.73 60.71 -0.46
N LEU A 128 4.70 60.84 -1.80
CA LEU A 128 5.58 61.69 -2.60
C LEU A 128 5.40 63.18 -2.28
#